data_AF-A0A957GR04-F1
#
_entry.id   AF-A0A957GR04-F1
#
_cell.length_a   1.000
_cell.length_b   1.000
_cell.length_c   1.000
_cell.angle_alpha   90.00
_cell.angle_beta   90.00
_cell.angle_gamma   90.00
#
_symmetry.space_group_name_H-M   'P 1'
#
loop_
_entity.id
_entity.type
_entity.pdbx_description
1 polymer ?
#
loop_
_entity_poly.entity_id
_entity_poly.type
_entity_poly.pdbx_seq_one_letter_code
_entity_poly.pdbx_strand_id
1 'polypeptide(L)'
;SPKLAKIRQQQRVVHGRIQDKLQRILNSSMNQYLQEAIVTQRNGRYVLPVKADAKGRIRGIVHDQSGSGATLWMEPLATVDLNNEYRGLFIEEQEEINRILRELSAQVADFADVIKRIVESLADLDLIFARARYALQIDGIRPAFVEWRTFEQPKPPKHPNERAKWVPPPPNLHPGSTVWVKGARHPMLPAASVVPTNWTVDDDTFVVLITGPNTGGKTVSLKTMGLMVLMAQSGLHLPATEARLTMFNNVYADIGDEQSIEQSLSTFSAHMTNIVRILSVVDDRSLVLLDELGSGTDPSEGAALAMSITNFLRDKGATTFIATHYPELKIYASQTEGAVNASLLFDVETLSPTYEMSIGIPGRSNAFAIARRLGLDETILDEAMRFVGVDSHQADDLLGSIQDLRDQMEAEEAATRLAQRQAEKSRDLLQERLAQIEQERVETLAEAKRQAEKELEKIRLELRQVRRQIRDAESINALKKASKAVDTLEEEKVEELQPAPAKSTQTATVRKLRKSLEVG
;
A
#
# COMPACT_ATOMS: atom_id res chain seq x y z
N SER A 1 -11.66 -57.14 -7.71
CA SER A 1 -12.84 -58.03 -7.56
C SER A 1 -12.51 -59.41 -8.11
N PRO A 2 -12.61 -60.48 -7.31
CA PRO A 2 -12.48 -61.87 -7.78
C PRO A 2 -13.50 -62.23 -8.88
N LYS A 3 -14.72 -61.68 -8.82
CA LYS A 3 -15.76 -61.89 -9.83
C LYS A 3 -15.38 -61.31 -11.18
N LEU A 4 -14.86 -60.07 -11.22
CA LEU A 4 -14.36 -59.45 -12.45
C LEU A 4 -13.21 -60.26 -13.08
N ALA A 5 -12.28 -60.74 -12.25
CA ALA A 5 -11.17 -61.57 -12.72
C ALA A 5 -11.67 -62.88 -13.36
N LYS A 6 -12.68 -63.52 -12.77
CA LYS A 6 -13.33 -64.73 -13.32
C LYS A 6 -14.01 -64.45 -14.67
N ILE A 7 -14.79 -63.37 -14.78
CA ILE A 7 -15.45 -62.98 -16.04
C ILE A 7 -14.42 -62.76 -17.15
N ARG A 8 -13.35 -61.99 -16.88
CA ARG A 8 -12.26 -61.76 -17.83
C ARG A 8 -11.56 -63.04 -18.25
N GLN A 9 -11.37 -63.98 -17.33
CA GLN A 9 -10.80 -65.29 -17.66
C GLN A 9 -11.73 -66.08 -18.59
N GLN A 10 -13.03 -66.10 -18.31
CA GLN A 10 -14.03 -66.76 -19.15
C GLN A 10 -14.09 -66.13 -20.55
N GLN A 11 -14.09 -64.79 -20.65
CA GLN A 11 -14.03 -64.09 -21.93
C GLN A 11 -12.81 -64.51 -22.76
N ARG A 12 -11.61 -64.59 -22.15
CA ARG A 12 -10.39 -65.04 -22.85
C ARG A 12 -10.53 -66.47 -23.38
N VAL A 13 -11.13 -67.37 -22.59
CA VAL A 13 -11.35 -68.77 -23.00
C VAL A 13 -12.33 -68.84 -24.18
N VAL A 14 -13.48 -68.15 -24.08
CA VAL A 14 -14.49 -68.13 -25.15
C VAL A 14 -13.94 -67.47 -26.41
N HIS A 15 -13.22 -66.36 -26.26
CA HIS A 15 -12.54 -65.68 -27.37
C HIS A 15 -11.54 -66.60 -28.08
N GLY A 16 -10.70 -67.33 -27.33
CA GLY A 16 -9.79 -68.33 -27.90
C GLY A 16 -10.54 -69.40 -28.71
N ARG A 17 -11.64 -69.92 -28.19
CA ARG A 17 -12.49 -70.91 -28.90
C ARG A 17 -13.11 -70.34 -30.18
N ILE A 18 -13.53 -69.07 -30.18
CA ILE A 18 -14.03 -68.39 -31.39
C ILE A 18 -12.92 -68.30 -32.43
N GLN A 19 -11.74 -67.81 -32.03
CA GLN A 19 -10.58 -67.67 -32.90
C GLN A 19 -10.17 -69.02 -33.50
N ASP A 20 -10.08 -70.08 -32.70
CA ASP A 20 -9.74 -71.42 -33.19
C ASP A 20 -10.74 -71.92 -34.24
N LYS A 21 -12.05 -71.71 -34.02
CA LYS A 21 -13.08 -72.12 -34.99
C LYS A 21 -13.02 -71.31 -36.27
N LEU A 22 -12.83 -69.99 -36.18
CA LEU A 22 -12.72 -69.13 -37.36
C LEU A 22 -11.43 -69.41 -38.14
N GLN A 23 -10.30 -69.63 -37.47
CA GLN A 23 -9.04 -70.01 -38.11
C GLN A 23 -9.14 -71.36 -38.83
N ARG A 24 -9.85 -72.35 -38.29
CA ARG A 24 -10.12 -73.60 -39.02
C ARG A 24 -10.92 -73.37 -40.31
N ILE A 25 -11.86 -72.42 -40.32
CA ILE A 25 -12.61 -72.06 -41.52
C ILE A 25 -11.69 -71.35 -42.53
N LEU A 26 -10.86 -70.41 -42.06
CA LEU A 26 -9.87 -69.70 -42.88
C LEU A 26 -8.84 -70.65 -43.54
N ASN A 27 -8.41 -71.70 -42.81
CA ASN A 27 -7.42 -72.66 -43.30
C ASN A 27 -8.04 -73.84 -44.07
N SER A 28 -9.36 -73.84 -44.28
CA SER A 28 -10.07 -74.88 -45.04
C SER A 28 -10.26 -74.50 -46.51
N SER A 29 -10.81 -75.43 -47.31
CA SER A 29 -11.24 -75.15 -48.68
C SER A 29 -12.34 -74.07 -48.78
N MET A 30 -12.91 -73.62 -47.66
CA MET A 30 -13.87 -72.51 -47.63
C MET A 30 -13.22 -71.14 -47.83
N ASN A 31 -11.88 -71.02 -47.74
CA ASN A 31 -11.17 -69.75 -47.93
C ASN A 31 -11.42 -69.10 -49.31
N GLN A 32 -11.61 -69.91 -50.35
CA GLN A 32 -11.89 -69.43 -51.71
C GLN A 32 -13.17 -68.57 -51.82
N TYR A 33 -14.10 -68.75 -50.87
CA TYR A 33 -15.36 -68.02 -50.78
C TYR A 33 -15.26 -66.71 -49.98
N LEU A 34 -14.10 -66.42 -49.40
CA LEU A 34 -13.84 -65.21 -48.65
C LEU A 34 -13.24 -64.14 -49.56
N GLN A 35 -13.60 -62.88 -49.31
CA GLN A 35 -12.98 -61.74 -49.97
C GLN A 35 -11.54 -61.56 -49.47
N GLU A 36 -11.34 -61.70 -48.16
CA GLU A 36 -10.05 -61.65 -47.49
C GLU A 36 -9.99 -62.71 -46.39
N ALA A 37 -8.84 -63.37 -46.22
CA ALA A 37 -8.66 -64.43 -45.23
C ALA A 37 -8.37 -63.89 -43.82
N ILE A 38 -9.24 -63.00 -43.32
CA ILE A 38 -9.08 -62.34 -42.02
C ILE A 38 -10.32 -62.50 -41.13
N VAL A 39 -10.09 -62.60 -39.82
CA VAL A 39 -11.15 -62.46 -38.83
C VAL A 39 -11.32 -60.98 -38.51
N THR A 40 -12.55 -60.49 -38.56
CA THR A 40 -12.88 -59.09 -38.22
C THR A 40 -14.01 -59.05 -37.21
N GLN A 41 -14.27 -57.87 -36.66
CA GLN A 41 -15.38 -57.65 -35.73
C GLN A 41 -16.36 -56.65 -36.32
N ARG A 42 -17.66 -57.00 -36.36
CA ARG A 42 -18.76 -56.10 -36.73
C ARG A 42 -19.79 -56.12 -35.62
N ASN A 43 -20.20 -54.93 -35.18
CA ASN A 43 -21.15 -54.77 -34.07
C ASN A 43 -20.81 -55.74 -32.92
N GLY A 44 -19.57 -55.69 -32.43
CA GLY A 44 -19.11 -56.51 -31.31
C GLY A 44 -19.06 -58.03 -31.53
N ARG A 45 -19.34 -58.55 -32.72
CA ARG A 45 -19.30 -59.98 -33.05
C ARG A 45 -18.16 -60.30 -34.01
N TYR A 46 -17.50 -61.44 -33.83
CA TYR A 46 -16.47 -61.89 -34.77
C TYR A 46 -17.09 -62.50 -36.02
N VAL A 47 -16.69 -61.99 -37.19
CA VAL A 47 -17.27 -62.29 -38.50
C VAL A 47 -16.16 -62.46 -39.55
N LEU A 48 -16.51 -63.11 -40.66
CA LEU A 48 -15.67 -63.30 -41.84
C LEU A 48 -16.22 -62.50 -43.03
N PRO A 49 -15.36 -61.90 -43.87
CA PRO A 49 -15.79 -61.24 -45.10
C PRO A 49 -16.05 -62.27 -46.21
N VAL A 50 -17.31 -62.59 -46.47
CA VAL A 50 -17.73 -63.55 -47.50
C VAL A 50 -18.07 -62.79 -48.79
N LYS A 51 -17.67 -63.31 -49.95
CA LYS A 51 -18.06 -62.73 -51.24
C LYS A 51 -19.56 -62.85 -51.47
N ALA A 52 -20.19 -61.82 -52.03
CA ALA A 52 -21.65 -61.78 -52.21
C ALA A 52 -22.20 -62.90 -53.11
N ASP A 53 -21.42 -63.34 -54.10
CA ASP A 53 -21.72 -64.46 -55.01
C ASP A 53 -21.58 -65.84 -54.34
N ALA A 54 -20.84 -65.93 -53.25
CA ALA A 54 -20.69 -67.15 -52.45
C ALA A 54 -21.70 -67.26 -51.28
N LYS A 55 -22.74 -66.42 -51.27
CA LYS A 55 -23.81 -66.45 -50.26
C LYS A 55 -24.47 -67.83 -50.21
N GLY A 56 -24.47 -68.44 -49.03
CA GLY A 56 -25.03 -69.79 -48.79
C GLY A 56 -24.02 -70.94 -48.86
N ARG A 57 -22.79 -70.72 -49.37
CA ARG A 57 -21.70 -71.71 -49.30
C ARG A 57 -21.15 -71.84 -47.88
N ILE A 58 -21.03 -70.71 -47.19
CA ILE A 58 -20.79 -70.66 -45.76
C ILE A 58 -22.15 -70.44 -45.09
N ARG A 59 -22.56 -71.36 -44.22
CA ARG A 59 -23.79 -71.20 -43.44
C ARG A 59 -23.51 -70.27 -42.27
N GLY A 60 -24.23 -69.16 -42.21
CA GLY A 60 -24.04 -68.14 -41.18
C GLY A 60 -25.06 -67.03 -41.26
N ILE A 61 -24.98 -66.12 -40.30
CA ILE A 61 -25.84 -64.94 -40.17
C ILE A 61 -25.07 -63.74 -40.72
N VAL A 62 -25.67 -62.99 -41.64
CA VAL A 62 -25.09 -61.76 -42.17
C VAL A 62 -25.39 -60.62 -41.19
N HIS A 63 -24.36 -59.96 -40.68
CA HIS A 63 -24.49 -58.83 -39.74
C HIS A 63 -24.36 -57.48 -40.40
N ASP A 64 -23.67 -57.41 -41.53
CA ASP A 64 -23.38 -56.16 -42.23
C ASP A 64 -22.99 -56.45 -43.69
N GLN A 65 -23.06 -55.44 -44.56
CA GLN A 65 -22.72 -55.52 -45.98
C GLN A 65 -21.90 -54.29 -46.40
N SER A 66 -20.91 -54.48 -47.30
CA SER A 66 -20.13 -53.36 -47.83
C SER A 66 -21.01 -52.40 -48.65
N GLY A 67 -20.62 -51.12 -48.73
CA GLY A 67 -21.37 -50.11 -49.49
C GLY A 67 -21.52 -50.41 -50.99
N SER A 68 -20.59 -51.19 -51.57
CA SER A 68 -20.69 -51.70 -52.96
C SER A 68 -21.52 -52.97 -53.09
N GLY A 69 -21.96 -53.56 -51.97
CA GLY A 69 -22.69 -54.83 -51.93
C GLY A 69 -21.84 -56.08 -52.11
N ALA A 70 -20.56 -55.94 -52.48
CA ALA A 70 -19.69 -57.05 -52.89
C ALA A 70 -19.22 -57.97 -51.74
N THR A 71 -19.20 -57.48 -50.50
CA THR A 71 -18.74 -58.25 -49.33
C THR A 71 -19.81 -58.30 -48.26
N LEU A 72 -20.10 -59.51 -47.78
CA LEU A 72 -21.04 -59.80 -46.70
C LEU A 72 -20.25 -60.18 -45.45
N TRP A 73 -20.41 -59.42 -44.37
CA TRP A 73 -19.82 -59.73 -43.07
C TRP A 73 -20.65 -60.79 -42.37
N MET A 74 -20.20 -62.04 -42.43
CA MET A 74 -20.96 -63.19 -41.99
C MET A 74 -20.38 -63.81 -40.72
N GLU A 75 -21.23 -64.08 -39.75
CA GLU A 75 -20.97 -64.92 -38.59
C GLU A 75 -21.29 -66.37 -38.93
N PRO A 76 -20.29 -67.28 -39.00
CA PRO A 76 -20.55 -68.69 -39.25
C PRO A 76 -21.42 -69.32 -38.14
N LEU A 77 -22.32 -70.24 -38.50
CA LEU A 77 -23.20 -70.92 -37.53
C LEU A 77 -22.42 -71.59 -36.39
N ALA A 78 -21.22 -72.11 -36.67
CA ALA A 78 -20.37 -72.78 -35.68
C ALA A 78 -19.86 -71.87 -34.55
N THR A 79 -19.91 -70.54 -34.74
CA THR A 79 -19.44 -69.53 -33.79
C THR A 79 -20.56 -68.69 -33.18
N VAL A 80 -21.82 -68.83 -33.63
CA VAL A 80 -22.97 -68.04 -33.16
C VAL A 80 -23.13 -68.13 -31.64
N ASP A 81 -23.15 -69.35 -31.10
CA ASP A 81 -23.32 -69.56 -29.65
C ASP A 81 -22.16 -68.97 -28.85
N LEU A 82 -20.92 -69.14 -29.33
CA LEU A 82 -19.73 -68.62 -28.66
C LEU A 82 -19.67 -67.09 -28.71
N ASN A 83 -20.06 -66.47 -29.82
CA ASN A 83 -20.14 -65.01 -29.94
C ASN A 83 -21.25 -64.44 -29.05
N ASN A 84 -22.39 -65.13 -28.92
CA ASN A 84 -23.45 -64.76 -27.98
C ASN A 84 -22.96 -64.86 -26.52
N GLU A 85 -22.27 -65.95 -26.16
CA GLU A 85 -21.66 -66.13 -24.84
C GLU A 85 -20.61 -65.04 -24.54
N TYR A 86 -19.72 -64.77 -25.50
CA TYR A 86 -18.72 -63.70 -25.38
C TYR A 86 -19.35 -62.32 -25.21
N ARG A 87 -20.42 -62.01 -25.97
CA ARG A 87 -21.20 -60.78 -25.83
C ARG A 87 -21.86 -60.68 -24.45
N GLY A 88 -22.42 -61.76 -23.93
CA GLY A 88 -22.99 -61.81 -22.58
C GLY A 88 -21.94 -61.52 -21.51
N LEU A 89 -20.81 -62.23 -21.56
CA LEU A 89 -19.69 -62.00 -20.65
C LEU A 89 -19.11 -60.58 -20.74
N PHE A 90 -19.13 -59.96 -21.92
CA PHE A 90 -18.73 -58.56 -22.08
C PHE A 90 -19.67 -57.60 -21.34
N ILE A 91 -20.97 -57.82 -21.42
CA ILE A 91 -21.97 -57.02 -20.68
C ILE A 91 -21.79 -57.23 -19.17
N GLU A 92 -21.67 -58.48 -18.72
CA GLU A 92 -21.45 -58.80 -17.30
C GLU A 92 -20.17 -58.15 -16.74
N GLU A 93 -19.10 -58.07 -17.55
CA GLU A 93 -17.88 -57.38 -17.17
C GLU A 93 -18.14 -55.89 -16.93
N GLN A 94 -18.85 -55.22 -17.84
CA GLN A 94 -19.17 -53.79 -17.71
C GLN A 94 -20.07 -53.52 -16.50
N GLU A 95 -21.04 -54.38 -16.24
CA GLU A 95 -21.89 -54.29 -15.05
C GLU A 95 -21.08 -54.46 -13.76
N GLU A 96 -20.17 -55.44 -13.72
CA GLU A 96 -19.31 -55.66 -12.56
C GLU A 96 -18.31 -54.50 -12.36
N ILE A 97 -17.75 -53.93 -13.43
CA ILE A 97 -16.91 -52.73 -13.37
C ILE A 97 -17.70 -51.56 -12.78
N ASN A 98 -18.89 -51.28 -13.30
CA ASN A 98 -19.73 -50.18 -12.81
C ASN A 98 -20.14 -50.38 -11.35
N ARG A 99 -20.42 -51.62 -10.93
CA ARG A 99 -20.68 -51.97 -9.52
C ARG A 99 -19.47 -51.62 -8.64
N ILE A 100 -18.26 -52.02 -9.04
CA ILE A 100 -17.03 -51.74 -8.31
C ILE A 100 -16.76 -50.23 -8.25
N LEU A 101 -16.91 -49.51 -9.36
CA LEU A 101 -16.70 -48.06 -9.39
C LEU A 101 -17.68 -47.35 -8.45
N ARG A 102 -18.97 -47.72 -8.44
CA ARG A 102 -19.95 -47.17 -7.50
C ARG A 102 -19.57 -47.42 -6.05
N GLU A 103 -19.10 -48.63 -5.74
CA GLU A 103 -18.66 -49.00 -4.39
C GLU A 103 -17.44 -48.16 -3.96
N LEU A 104 -16.43 -48.01 -4.83
CA LEU A 104 -15.28 -47.16 -4.57
C LEU A 104 -15.66 -45.68 -4.44
N SER A 105 -16.55 -45.18 -5.29
CA SER A 105 -17.06 -43.81 -5.19
C SER A 105 -17.82 -43.57 -3.88
N ALA A 106 -18.60 -44.55 -3.40
CA ALA A 106 -19.27 -44.46 -2.11
C ALA A 106 -18.26 -44.39 -0.95
N GLN A 107 -17.21 -45.21 -0.98
CA GLN A 107 -16.14 -45.15 0.03
C GLN A 107 -15.44 -43.78 0.05
N VAL A 108 -15.24 -43.14 -1.10
CA VAL A 108 -14.71 -41.76 -1.14
C VAL A 108 -15.75 -40.76 -0.61
N ALA A 109 -17.02 -40.95 -0.94
CA ALA A 109 -18.11 -40.07 -0.50
C ALA A 109 -18.30 -40.08 1.03
N ASP A 110 -18.00 -41.19 1.71
CA ASP A 110 -18.00 -41.27 3.18
C ASP A 110 -17.01 -40.26 3.82
N PHE A 111 -15.98 -39.83 3.07
CA PHE A 111 -15.02 -38.81 3.50
C PHE A 111 -15.23 -37.45 2.84
N ALA A 112 -16.34 -37.24 2.11
CA ALA A 112 -16.57 -36.04 1.32
C ALA A 112 -16.43 -34.75 2.13
N ASP A 113 -16.98 -34.70 3.34
CA ASP A 113 -16.92 -33.51 4.19
C ASP A 113 -15.50 -33.19 4.67
N VAL A 114 -14.72 -34.23 4.98
CA VAL A 114 -13.31 -34.07 5.37
C VAL A 114 -12.49 -33.57 4.17
N ILE A 115 -12.70 -34.16 3.00
CA ILE A 115 -12.03 -33.75 1.76
C ILE A 115 -12.36 -32.30 1.41
N LYS A 116 -13.64 -31.90 1.51
CA LYS A 116 -14.06 -30.51 1.26
C LYS A 116 -13.37 -29.53 2.19
N ARG A 117 -13.34 -29.81 3.50
CA ARG A 117 -12.65 -28.97 4.49
C ARG A 117 -11.15 -28.86 4.20
N ILE A 118 -10.52 -29.96 3.77
CA ILE A 118 -9.10 -29.95 3.36
C ILE A 118 -8.91 -29.06 2.14
N VAL A 119 -9.76 -29.17 1.12
CA VAL A 119 -9.68 -28.34 -0.09
C VAL A 119 -9.88 -26.86 0.24
N GLU A 120 -10.85 -26.52 1.08
CA GLU A 120 -11.08 -25.15 1.57
C GLU A 120 -9.85 -24.62 2.31
N SER A 121 -9.28 -25.40 3.23
CA SER A 121 -8.08 -25.01 3.98
C SER A 121 -6.86 -24.83 3.06
N LEU A 122 -6.71 -25.68 2.04
CA LEU A 122 -5.65 -25.55 1.05
C LEU A 122 -5.84 -24.30 0.18
N ALA A 123 -7.08 -23.96 -0.17
CA ALA A 123 -7.38 -22.74 -0.92
C ALA A 123 -7.05 -21.48 -0.10
N ASP A 124 -7.36 -21.47 1.20
CA ASP A 124 -6.99 -20.37 2.10
C ASP A 124 -5.46 -20.20 2.19
N LEU A 125 -4.73 -21.31 2.35
CA LEU A 125 -3.26 -21.29 2.36
C LEU A 125 -2.68 -20.81 1.02
N ASP A 126 -3.20 -21.29 -0.10
CA ASP A 126 -2.77 -20.86 -1.44
C ASP A 126 -2.99 -19.35 -1.63
N LEU A 127 -4.15 -18.83 -1.21
CA LEU A 127 -4.44 -17.39 -1.24
C LEU A 127 -3.45 -16.60 -0.37
N ILE A 128 -3.14 -17.07 0.85
CA ILE A 128 -2.15 -16.41 1.73
C ILE A 128 -0.77 -16.37 1.05
N PHE A 129 -0.31 -17.48 0.47
CA PHE A 129 0.98 -17.53 -0.24
C PHE A 129 0.99 -16.66 -1.49
N ALA A 130 -0.12 -16.61 -2.24
CA ALA A 130 -0.26 -15.74 -3.40
C ALA A 130 -0.15 -14.27 -3.01
N ARG A 131 -0.84 -13.85 -1.93
CA ARG A 131 -0.75 -12.48 -1.38
C ARG A 131 0.67 -12.14 -0.93
N ALA A 132 1.35 -13.06 -0.25
CA ALA A 132 2.73 -12.85 0.20
C ALA A 132 3.72 -12.72 -0.97
N ARG A 133 3.60 -13.56 -2.00
CA ARG A 133 4.41 -13.46 -3.22
C ARG A 133 4.16 -12.14 -3.95
N TYR A 134 2.90 -11.75 -4.09
CA TYR A 134 2.53 -10.48 -4.71
C TYR A 134 3.08 -9.28 -3.94
N ALA A 135 2.99 -9.31 -2.60
CA ALA A 135 3.60 -8.29 -1.74
C ALA A 135 5.11 -8.14 -1.98
N LEU A 136 5.85 -9.24 -2.08
CA LEU A 136 7.29 -9.20 -2.39
C LEU A 136 7.56 -8.66 -3.79
N GLN A 137 6.73 -9.00 -4.78
CA GLN A 137 6.90 -8.54 -6.16
C GLN A 137 6.73 -7.02 -6.31
N ILE A 138 5.82 -6.42 -5.55
CA ILE A 138 5.52 -4.99 -5.62
C ILE A 138 6.26 -4.14 -4.57
N ASP A 139 7.15 -4.77 -3.80
CA ASP A 139 7.80 -4.15 -2.64
C ASP A 139 6.75 -3.51 -1.70
N GLY A 140 5.78 -4.35 -1.33
CA GLY A 140 4.56 -3.94 -0.64
C GLY A 140 4.70 -3.94 0.88
N ILE A 141 4.16 -2.91 1.52
CA ILE A 141 4.11 -2.77 2.98
C ILE A 141 2.74 -3.15 3.54
N ARG A 142 2.72 -3.58 4.80
CA ARG A 142 1.46 -3.82 5.52
C ARG A 142 0.85 -2.47 5.89
N PRO A 143 -0.39 -2.15 5.46
CA PRO A 143 -1.05 -0.93 5.90
C PRO A 143 -1.44 -1.01 7.38
N ALA A 144 -1.42 0.13 8.05
CA ALA A 144 -2.01 0.28 9.38
C ALA A 144 -3.48 0.73 9.22
N PHE A 145 -4.40 0.01 9.86
CA PHE A 145 -5.79 0.46 9.92
C PHE A 145 -5.98 1.43 11.08
N VAL A 146 -6.64 2.56 10.80
CA VAL A 146 -7.01 3.57 11.79
C VAL A 146 -8.52 3.56 11.93
N GLU A 147 -8.98 3.44 13.17
CA GLU A 147 -10.41 3.51 13.49
C GLU A 147 -11.01 4.84 13.07
N TRP A 148 -12.29 4.82 12.73
CA TRP A 148 -13.03 6.05 12.48
C TRP A 148 -13.01 6.93 13.72
N ARG A 149 -12.57 8.18 13.55
CA ARG A 149 -12.61 9.15 14.65
C ARG A 149 -14.06 9.42 15.02
N THR A 150 -14.38 9.16 16.27
CA THR A 150 -15.69 9.42 16.85
C THR A 150 -15.65 10.79 17.49
N PHE A 151 -16.41 11.72 16.93
CA PHE A 151 -16.54 13.04 17.51
C PHE A 151 -17.73 13.01 18.47
N GLU A 152 -17.45 12.90 19.77
CA GLU A 152 -18.49 13.18 20.77
C GLU A 152 -18.83 14.67 20.70
N GLN A 153 -20.06 14.99 20.31
CA GLN A 153 -20.56 16.36 20.47
C GLN A 153 -20.54 16.69 21.97
N PRO A 154 -19.88 17.79 22.38
CA PRO A 154 -19.85 18.16 23.78
C PRO A 154 -21.27 18.41 24.26
N LYS A 155 -21.62 17.80 25.40
CA LYS A 155 -22.96 17.93 25.98
C LYS A 155 -23.13 19.35 26.53
N PRO A 156 -24.34 19.94 26.44
CA PRO A 156 -24.60 21.24 27.05
C PRO A 156 -24.30 21.18 28.56
N PRO A 157 -23.74 22.26 29.14
CA PRO A 157 -23.51 22.35 30.57
C PRO A 157 -24.81 22.13 31.34
N LYS A 158 -24.74 21.42 32.47
CA LYS A 158 -25.91 21.11 33.29
C LYS A 158 -26.50 22.35 33.97
N HIS A 159 -25.69 23.39 34.21
CA HIS A 159 -26.11 24.57 34.95
C HIS A 159 -26.87 25.58 34.06
N PRO A 160 -28.02 26.13 34.50
CA PRO A 160 -28.87 27.01 33.68
C PRO A 160 -28.14 28.25 33.13
N ASN A 161 -27.30 28.89 33.94
CA ASN A 161 -26.57 30.11 33.55
C ASN A 161 -25.44 29.85 32.54
N GLU A 162 -24.90 28.64 32.51
CA GLU A 162 -23.87 28.23 31.55
C GLU A 162 -24.53 27.75 30.26
N ARG A 163 -25.67 27.06 30.37
CA ARG A 163 -26.47 26.63 29.24
C ARG A 163 -27.01 27.80 28.42
N ALA A 164 -27.36 28.93 29.06
CA ALA A 164 -27.78 30.15 28.39
C ALA A 164 -26.65 30.82 27.56
N LYS A 165 -25.39 30.51 27.86
CA LYS A 165 -24.20 31.00 27.13
C LYS A 165 -23.58 29.92 26.24
N TRP A 166 -24.12 28.71 26.28
CA TRP A 166 -23.58 27.58 25.55
C TRP A 166 -24.02 27.66 24.09
N VAL A 167 -23.04 27.80 23.23
CA VAL A 167 -23.21 27.63 21.79
C VAL A 167 -22.71 26.21 21.48
N PRO A 168 -23.57 25.31 20.93
CA PRO A 168 -23.09 24.03 20.45
C PRO A 168 -21.94 24.28 19.46
N PRO A 169 -20.82 23.55 19.55
CA PRO A 169 -19.82 23.66 18.49
C PRO A 169 -20.48 23.31 17.15
N PRO A 170 -19.99 23.89 16.05
CA PRO A 170 -20.46 23.51 14.73
C PRO A 170 -20.39 21.97 14.59
N PRO A 171 -21.36 21.35 13.89
CA PRO A 171 -21.26 19.92 13.60
C PRO A 171 -19.90 19.66 12.98
N ASN A 172 -19.19 18.65 13.49
CA ASN A 172 -17.86 18.38 12.97
C ASN A 172 -18.01 18.07 11.48
N LEU A 173 -17.40 18.92 10.65
CA LEU A 173 -17.51 18.81 9.19
C LEU A 173 -16.73 17.58 8.70
N HIS A 174 -15.70 17.16 9.43
CA HIS A 174 -14.87 16.04 9.07
C HIS A 174 -15.54 14.68 9.42
N PRO A 175 -15.57 13.68 8.51
CA PRO A 175 -16.26 12.40 8.69
C PRO A 175 -15.50 11.39 9.57
N GLY A 176 -14.30 11.75 9.99
CA GLY A 176 -13.46 10.96 10.89
C GLY A 176 -12.60 9.90 10.20
N SER A 177 -12.59 9.88 8.86
CA SER A 177 -11.72 9.02 8.06
C SER A 177 -10.25 9.44 8.10
N THR A 178 -9.34 8.51 7.84
CA THR A 178 -7.93 8.79 7.58
C THR A 178 -7.52 8.13 6.28
N VAL A 179 -7.00 8.92 5.33
CA VAL A 179 -6.34 8.44 4.12
C VAL A 179 -4.95 9.06 4.07
N TRP A 180 -3.96 8.29 4.51
CA TRP A 180 -2.59 8.76 4.62
C TRP A 180 -1.63 7.73 4.03
N VAL A 181 -0.95 8.08 2.94
CA VAL A 181 -0.03 7.17 2.25
C VAL A 181 1.22 7.94 1.81
N LYS A 182 2.39 7.40 2.10
CA LYS A 182 3.67 7.93 1.62
C LYS A 182 4.27 7.02 0.56
N GLY A 183 4.76 7.62 -0.52
CA GLY A 183 5.40 6.92 -1.62
C GLY A 183 4.48 5.93 -2.33
N ALA A 184 3.19 6.25 -2.46
CA ALA A 184 2.21 5.42 -3.15
C ALA A 184 2.59 5.23 -4.63
N ARG A 185 2.62 3.98 -5.10
CA ARG A 185 2.88 3.64 -6.50
C ARG A 185 1.66 2.95 -7.09
N HIS A 186 1.26 3.29 -8.32
CA HIS A 186 0.16 2.60 -8.98
C HIS A 186 0.49 1.11 -9.17
N PRO A 187 -0.30 0.16 -8.62
CA PRO A 187 0.05 -1.26 -8.55
C PRO A 187 0.14 -1.95 -9.92
N MET A 188 -0.51 -1.38 -10.95
CA MET A 188 -0.45 -1.89 -12.33
C MET A 188 0.62 -1.21 -13.20
N LEU A 189 1.30 -0.17 -12.71
CA LEU A 189 2.40 0.45 -13.45
C LEU A 189 3.72 -0.21 -13.08
N PRO A 190 4.70 -0.30 -14.01
CA PRO A 190 5.99 -0.90 -13.72
C PRO A 190 6.70 -0.15 -12.58
N ALA A 191 7.17 -0.89 -11.57
CA ALA A 191 7.82 -0.32 -10.39
C ALA A 191 9.06 0.55 -10.72
N ALA A 192 9.72 0.28 -11.84
CA ALA A 192 10.89 1.03 -12.30
C ALA A 192 10.56 2.40 -12.92
N SER A 193 9.34 2.60 -13.41
CA SER A 193 8.94 3.83 -14.12
C SER A 193 7.87 4.63 -13.39
N VAL A 194 7.16 4.01 -12.43
CA VAL A 194 6.12 4.68 -11.66
C VAL A 194 6.75 5.65 -10.67
N VAL A 195 6.33 6.91 -10.71
CA VAL A 195 6.80 7.91 -9.75
C VAL A 195 5.96 7.81 -8.46
N PRO A 196 6.57 7.68 -7.27
CA PRO A 196 5.84 7.61 -6.01
C PRO A 196 5.14 8.93 -5.66
N THR A 197 3.90 8.84 -5.17
CA THR A 197 3.10 10.00 -4.77
C THR A 197 2.81 9.98 -3.27
N ASN A 198 2.82 11.14 -2.61
CA ASN A 198 2.41 11.27 -1.21
C ASN A 198 0.96 11.77 -1.13
N TRP A 199 0.13 11.10 -0.34
CA TRP A 199 -1.20 11.55 0.04
C TRP A 199 -1.22 11.75 1.55
N THR A 200 -0.83 12.94 1.97
CA THR A 200 -0.82 13.34 3.38
C THR A 200 -1.94 14.35 3.60
N VAL A 201 -3.15 13.85 3.78
CA VAL A 201 -4.29 14.68 4.15
C VAL A 201 -4.25 14.89 5.67
N ASP A 202 -4.48 16.13 6.13
CA ASP A 202 -4.60 16.40 7.55
C ASP A 202 -5.89 15.80 8.14
N ASP A 203 -5.98 15.86 9.45
CA ASP A 203 -7.06 15.24 10.19
C ASP A 203 -8.40 15.98 10.05
N ASP A 204 -8.44 17.19 9.50
CA ASP A 204 -9.68 17.97 9.39
C ASP A 204 -10.18 18.05 7.93
N THR A 205 -9.40 17.52 6.99
CA THR A 205 -9.67 17.54 5.55
C THR A 205 -10.22 16.22 5.03
N PHE A 206 -11.29 16.30 4.25
CA PHE A 206 -11.95 15.13 3.67
C PHE A 206 -12.47 15.33 2.26
N VAL A 207 -12.50 16.57 1.77
CA VAL A 207 -12.73 16.89 0.37
C VAL A 207 -11.40 17.36 -0.24
N VAL A 208 -10.87 16.60 -1.20
CA VAL A 208 -9.61 16.95 -1.89
C VAL A 208 -9.90 17.21 -3.35
N LEU A 209 -9.64 18.44 -3.79
CA LEU A 209 -9.80 18.85 -5.18
C LEU A 209 -8.45 18.78 -5.90
N ILE A 210 -8.30 17.81 -6.79
CA ILE A 210 -7.07 17.59 -7.56
C ILE A 210 -7.12 18.44 -8.83
N THR A 211 -6.15 19.34 -8.94
CA THR A 211 -6.02 20.33 -10.01
C THR A 211 -4.73 20.11 -10.80
N GLY A 212 -4.70 20.56 -12.05
CA GLY A 212 -3.54 20.45 -12.93
C GLY A 212 -3.92 20.07 -14.37
N PRO A 213 -2.96 20.07 -15.30
CA PRO A 213 -3.21 19.66 -16.68
C PRO A 213 -3.68 18.19 -16.77
N ASN A 214 -4.48 17.84 -17.78
CA ASN A 214 -4.99 16.46 -17.94
C ASN A 214 -3.86 15.44 -18.12
N THR A 215 -2.72 15.86 -18.67
CA THR A 215 -1.48 15.08 -18.78
C THR A 215 -0.72 14.92 -17.45
N GLY A 216 -1.17 15.57 -16.37
CA GLY A 216 -0.51 15.59 -15.05
C GLY A 216 -0.71 14.33 -14.20
N GLY A 217 -1.57 13.40 -14.61
CA GLY A 217 -1.80 12.14 -13.88
C GLY A 217 -2.91 12.17 -12.83
N LYS A 218 -3.89 13.08 -12.95
CA LYS A 218 -5.05 13.21 -12.02
C LYS A 218 -5.85 11.91 -11.92
N THR A 219 -6.26 11.39 -13.07
CA THR A 219 -6.96 10.10 -13.21
C THR A 219 -6.15 8.95 -12.61
N VAL A 220 -4.85 8.89 -12.87
CA VAL A 220 -3.96 7.85 -12.34
C VAL A 220 -3.88 7.94 -10.82
N SER A 221 -3.82 9.15 -10.26
CA SER A 221 -3.79 9.37 -8.81
C SER A 221 -5.08 8.90 -8.14
N LEU A 222 -6.25 9.25 -8.70
CA LEU A 222 -7.55 8.78 -8.22
C LEU A 222 -7.65 7.25 -8.28
N LYS A 223 -7.28 6.64 -9.41
CA LYS A 223 -7.25 5.17 -9.56
C LYS A 223 -6.32 4.52 -8.55
N THR A 224 -5.12 5.07 -8.37
CA THR A 224 -4.15 4.56 -7.39
C THR A 224 -4.78 4.54 -6.00
N MET A 225 -5.45 5.62 -5.60
CA MET A 225 -6.04 5.71 -4.26
C MET A 225 -7.18 4.74 -4.04
N GLY A 226 -8.12 4.64 -4.99
CA GLY A 226 -9.19 3.63 -4.92
C GLY A 226 -8.63 2.22 -4.85
N LEU A 227 -7.62 1.90 -5.67
CA LEU A 227 -6.96 0.59 -5.66
C LEU A 227 -6.25 0.32 -4.33
N MET A 228 -5.54 1.29 -3.75
CA MET A 228 -4.85 1.12 -2.46
C MET A 228 -5.83 0.80 -1.34
N VAL A 229 -6.96 1.52 -1.28
CA VAL A 229 -8.01 1.27 -0.26
C VAL A 229 -8.61 -0.13 -0.44
N LEU A 230 -8.97 -0.50 -1.67
CA LEU A 230 -9.53 -1.82 -1.97
C LEU A 230 -8.53 -2.96 -1.72
N MET A 231 -7.26 -2.76 -2.06
CA MET A 231 -6.18 -3.70 -1.80
C MET A 231 -6.01 -3.92 -0.29
N ALA A 232 -5.94 -2.84 0.49
CA ALA A 232 -5.83 -2.93 1.94
C ALA A 232 -7.01 -3.69 2.55
N GLN A 233 -8.25 -3.32 2.19
CA GLN A 233 -9.47 -3.96 2.67
C GLN A 233 -9.63 -5.41 2.19
N SER A 234 -8.94 -5.79 1.11
CA SER A 234 -8.84 -7.18 0.64
C SER A 234 -7.73 -7.98 1.33
N GLY A 235 -6.99 -7.39 2.27
CA GLY A 235 -5.88 -8.03 2.97
C GLY A 235 -4.59 -8.12 2.16
N LEU A 236 -4.41 -7.24 1.16
CA LEU A 236 -3.19 -7.12 0.38
C LEU A 236 -2.24 -6.08 1.00
N HIS A 237 -0.94 -6.28 0.80
CA HIS A 237 0.06 -5.26 1.08
C HIS A 237 0.05 -4.21 -0.02
N LEU A 238 0.49 -3.00 0.31
CA LEU A 238 0.40 -1.83 -0.56
C LEU A 238 1.77 -1.44 -1.11
N PRO A 239 1.92 -1.13 -2.41
CA PRO A 239 3.17 -0.63 -2.97
C PRO A 239 3.39 0.83 -2.56
N ALA A 240 3.77 1.02 -1.31
CA ALA A 240 3.99 2.30 -0.65
C ALA A 240 5.13 2.16 0.37
N THR A 241 5.64 3.28 0.88
CA THR A 241 6.61 3.27 1.98
C THR A 241 5.92 3.15 3.33
N GLU A 242 4.84 3.91 3.52
CA GLU A 242 4.00 3.85 4.72
C GLU A 242 2.54 4.11 4.35
N ALA A 243 1.60 3.45 5.02
CA ALA A 243 0.18 3.66 4.78
C ALA A 243 -0.63 3.53 6.07
N ARG A 244 -1.55 4.48 6.27
CA ARG A 244 -2.55 4.49 7.34
C ARG A 244 -3.90 4.78 6.69
N LEU A 245 -4.83 3.84 6.82
CA LEU A 245 -6.12 3.90 6.14
C LEU A 245 -7.24 3.58 7.12
N THR A 246 -8.35 4.28 6.98
CA THR A 246 -9.62 3.89 7.60
C THR A 246 -10.38 2.93 6.69
N MET A 247 -11.12 1.98 7.27
CA MET A 247 -11.95 1.06 6.49
C MET A 247 -13.25 1.73 6.07
N PHE A 248 -13.43 1.90 4.77
CA PHE A 248 -14.65 2.40 4.15
C PHE A 248 -15.64 1.26 3.91
N ASN A 249 -16.92 1.51 4.19
CA ASN A 249 -17.99 0.55 3.89
C ASN A 249 -18.24 0.47 2.38
N ASN A 250 -18.18 1.63 1.72
CA ASN A 250 -18.45 1.76 0.30
C ASN A 250 -17.34 2.58 -0.37
N VAL A 251 -16.91 2.14 -1.54
CA VAL A 251 -15.98 2.89 -2.41
C VAL A 251 -16.67 3.10 -3.75
N TYR A 252 -16.95 4.37 -4.07
CA TYR A 252 -17.60 4.79 -5.29
C TYR A 252 -16.60 5.51 -6.20
N ALA A 253 -16.69 5.24 -7.49
CA ALA A 253 -15.84 5.86 -8.49
C ALA A 253 -16.63 6.21 -9.74
N ASP A 254 -16.40 7.42 -10.25
CA ASP A 254 -16.74 7.82 -11.61
C ASP A 254 -15.44 8.29 -12.28
N ILE A 255 -14.75 7.37 -12.96
CA ILE A 255 -13.43 7.57 -13.55
C ILE A 255 -13.45 6.95 -14.95
N GLY A 256 -13.41 7.75 -16.02
CA GLY A 256 -13.55 7.30 -17.41
C GLY A 256 -12.70 8.08 -18.39
N ASP A 257 -12.45 7.50 -19.57
CA ASP A 257 -11.65 8.10 -20.63
C ASP A 257 -12.57 8.82 -21.65
N GLU A 258 -12.61 10.15 -21.64
CA GLU A 258 -13.32 10.97 -22.63
C GLU A 258 -12.54 11.04 -23.97
N GLN A 259 -12.61 10.01 -24.82
CA GLN A 259 -11.91 10.04 -26.12
C GLN A 259 -12.70 9.46 -27.31
N SER A 260 -13.99 9.79 -27.45
CA SER A 260 -14.68 9.61 -28.74
C SER A 260 -15.75 10.67 -29.03
N ILE A 261 -15.59 11.34 -30.17
CA ILE A 261 -16.43 12.46 -30.65
C ILE A 261 -17.85 12.00 -31.06
N GLU A 262 -18.04 10.72 -31.39
CA GLU A 262 -19.38 10.16 -31.70
C GLU A 262 -20.22 9.86 -30.44
N GLN A 263 -19.62 9.97 -29.24
CA GLN A 263 -20.23 9.60 -27.95
C GLN A 263 -20.49 10.78 -26.98
N SER A 264 -20.21 12.04 -27.35
CA SER A 264 -20.17 13.17 -26.39
C SER A 264 -21.47 13.43 -25.60
N LEU A 265 -22.66 13.17 -26.16
CA LEU A 265 -23.93 13.23 -25.41
C LEU A 265 -24.16 11.98 -24.53
N SER A 266 -23.65 10.84 -24.98
CA SER A 266 -23.76 9.55 -24.30
C SER A 266 -22.80 9.43 -23.12
N THR A 267 -21.65 10.13 -23.14
CA THR A 267 -20.67 10.13 -22.05
C THR A 267 -21.15 11.00 -20.89
N PHE A 268 -21.54 12.27 -21.13
CA PHE A 268 -22.08 13.13 -20.07
C PHE A 268 -23.29 12.48 -19.38
N SER A 269 -24.22 11.93 -20.17
CA SER A 269 -25.40 11.25 -19.62
C SER A 269 -25.04 10.01 -18.80
N ALA A 270 -24.01 9.24 -19.22
CA ALA A 270 -23.54 8.08 -18.49
C ALA A 270 -22.84 8.46 -17.17
N HIS A 271 -21.95 9.46 -17.19
CA HIS A 271 -21.32 10.04 -16.01
C HIS A 271 -22.38 10.55 -15.04
N MET A 272 -23.34 11.33 -15.52
CA MET A 272 -24.42 11.86 -14.70
C MET A 272 -25.30 10.76 -14.11
N THR A 273 -25.63 9.72 -14.89
CA THR A 273 -26.40 8.58 -14.39
C THR A 273 -25.62 7.84 -13.28
N ASN A 274 -24.31 7.69 -13.42
CA ASN A 274 -23.46 7.09 -12.40
C ASN A 274 -23.40 7.96 -11.13
N ILE A 275 -23.19 9.26 -11.28
CA ILE A 275 -23.18 10.22 -10.18
C ILE A 275 -24.52 10.21 -9.43
N VAL A 276 -25.65 10.27 -10.14
CA VAL A 276 -26.99 10.18 -9.52
C VAL A 276 -27.14 8.89 -8.71
N ARG A 277 -26.66 7.76 -9.23
CA ARG A 277 -26.65 6.49 -8.49
C ARG A 277 -25.79 6.60 -7.22
N ILE A 278 -24.58 7.16 -7.30
CA ILE A 278 -23.69 7.35 -6.15
C ILE A 278 -24.37 8.23 -5.09
N LEU A 279 -24.90 9.39 -5.48
CA LEU A 279 -25.53 10.34 -4.56
C LEU A 279 -26.78 9.76 -3.85
N SER A 280 -27.42 8.76 -4.44
CA SER A 280 -28.60 8.09 -3.85
C SER A 280 -28.28 7.15 -2.68
N VAL A 281 -27.03 6.68 -2.58
CA VAL A 281 -26.60 5.66 -1.59
C VAL A 281 -25.41 6.10 -0.73
N VAL A 282 -24.80 7.25 -1.01
CA VAL A 282 -23.62 7.74 -0.29
C VAL A 282 -23.92 8.09 1.17
N ASP A 283 -23.00 7.74 2.06
CA ASP A 283 -23.04 7.98 3.51
C ASP A 283 -21.70 8.49 4.05
N ASP A 284 -21.63 8.68 5.37
CA ASP A 284 -20.45 9.16 6.11
C ASP A 284 -19.32 8.11 6.22
N ARG A 285 -19.57 6.89 5.75
CA ARG A 285 -18.61 5.76 5.70
C ARG A 285 -18.15 5.46 4.27
N SER A 286 -18.42 6.36 3.35
CA SER A 286 -18.15 6.19 1.92
C SER A 286 -16.90 6.96 1.47
N LEU A 287 -16.11 6.35 0.58
CA LEU A 287 -15.08 7.01 -0.20
C LEU A 287 -15.62 7.27 -1.61
N VAL A 288 -15.56 8.50 -2.09
CA VAL A 288 -16.05 8.90 -3.41
C VAL A 288 -14.92 9.49 -4.25
N LEU A 289 -14.70 8.93 -5.45
CA LEU A 289 -13.66 9.33 -6.40
C LEU A 289 -14.31 9.81 -7.69
N LEU A 290 -14.19 11.10 -8.01
CA LEU A 290 -14.80 11.67 -9.22
C LEU A 290 -13.72 12.26 -10.12
N ASP A 291 -13.70 11.88 -11.38
CA ASP A 291 -12.82 12.45 -12.39
C ASP A 291 -13.59 13.40 -13.30
N GLU A 292 -12.95 14.51 -13.65
CA GLU A 292 -13.49 15.58 -14.52
C GLU A 292 -14.94 16.00 -14.22
N LEU A 293 -15.31 16.10 -12.94
CA LEU A 293 -16.69 16.40 -12.54
C LEU A 293 -17.23 17.68 -13.20
N GLY A 294 -18.31 17.52 -13.98
CA GLY A 294 -18.97 18.62 -14.69
C GLY A 294 -18.50 18.86 -16.12
N SER A 295 -17.54 18.07 -16.64
CA SER A 295 -17.08 18.11 -18.04
C SER A 295 -18.19 17.79 -19.04
N GLY A 296 -18.00 18.16 -20.31
CA GLY A 296 -18.91 17.79 -21.40
C GLY A 296 -20.17 18.65 -21.57
N THR A 297 -20.31 19.74 -20.81
CA THR A 297 -21.40 20.73 -20.94
C THR A 297 -20.85 22.17 -20.98
N ASP A 298 -21.73 23.18 -20.98
CA ASP A 298 -21.36 24.59 -20.83
C ASP A 298 -20.48 24.77 -19.57
N PRO A 299 -19.30 25.41 -19.67
CA PRO A 299 -18.40 25.55 -18.53
C PRO A 299 -19.03 26.17 -17.28
N SER A 300 -19.94 27.13 -17.45
CA SER A 300 -20.59 27.82 -16.33
C SER A 300 -21.59 26.89 -15.64
N GLU A 301 -22.38 26.15 -16.42
CA GLU A 301 -23.33 25.15 -15.89
C GLU A 301 -22.59 23.97 -15.25
N GLY A 302 -21.53 23.48 -15.89
CA GLY A 302 -20.68 22.38 -15.41
C GLY A 302 -20.03 22.71 -14.06
N ALA A 303 -19.44 23.91 -13.93
CA ALA A 303 -18.85 24.37 -12.68
C ALA A 303 -19.90 24.50 -11.55
N ALA A 304 -21.08 25.07 -11.84
CA ALA A 304 -22.17 25.20 -10.86
C ALA A 304 -22.69 23.85 -10.39
N LEU A 305 -22.82 22.89 -11.30
CA LEU A 305 -23.25 21.52 -10.98
C LEU A 305 -22.19 20.80 -10.14
N ALA A 306 -20.92 20.90 -10.53
CA ALA A 306 -19.80 20.29 -9.81
C ALA A 306 -19.69 20.83 -8.38
N MET A 307 -19.84 22.15 -8.17
CA MET A 307 -19.88 22.75 -6.83
C MET A 307 -21.07 22.23 -6.00
N SER A 308 -22.25 22.13 -6.61
CA SER A 308 -23.46 21.65 -5.92
C SER A 308 -23.34 20.19 -5.48
N ILE A 309 -22.78 19.33 -6.34
CA ILE A 309 -22.50 17.93 -6.02
C ILE A 309 -21.44 17.81 -4.92
N THR A 310 -20.37 18.63 -4.99
CA THR A 310 -19.32 18.65 -3.96
C THR A 310 -19.87 19.05 -2.60
N ASN A 311 -20.73 20.08 -2.54
CA ASN A 311 -21.43 20.48 -1.32
C ASN A 311 -22.31 19.35 -0.77
N PHE A 312 -23.07 18.66 -1.63
CA PHE A 312 -23.92 17.56 -1.20
C PHE A 312 -23.09 16.41 -0.58
N LEU A 313 -21.98 16.02 -1.21
CA LEU A 313 -21.08 14.99 -0.69
C LEU A 313 -20.45 15.41 0.63
N ARG A 314 -20.05 16.68 0.75
CA ARG A 314 -19.54 17.26 1.98
C ARG A 314 -20.57 17.17 3.11
N ASP A 315 -21.80 17.61 2.85
CA ASP A 315 -22.89 17.64 3.84
C ASP A 315 -23.35 16.23 4.25
N LYS A 316 -23.11 15.22 3.40
CA LYS A 316 -23.28 13.80 3.73
C LYS A 316 -22.15 13.21 4.57
N GLY A 317 -21.04 13.92 4.74
CA GLY A 317 -19.85 13.42 5.42
C GLY A 317 -19.08 12.39 4.58
N ALA A 318 -19.17 12.41 3.26
CA ALA A 318 -18.43 11.46 2.44
C ALA A 318 -16.99 11.93 2.23
N THR A 319 -16.01 11.05 2.47
CA THR A 319 -14.61 11.33 2.10
C THR A 319 -14.51 11.35 0.57
N THR A 320 -14.12 12.48 0.01
CA THR A 320 -14.35 12.78 -1.40
C THR A 320 -13.08 13.32 -2.05
N PHE A 321 -12.69 12.73 -3.18
CA PHE A 321 -11.59 13.22 -4.01
C PHE A 321 -12.12 13.49 -5.42
N ILE A 322 -11.89 14.70 -5.91
CA ILE A 322 -12.44 15.16 -7.18
C ILE A 322 -11.31 15.73 -8.02
N ALA A 323 -11.07 15.17 -9.19
CA ALA A 323 -10.24 15.83 -10.19
C ALA A 323 -11.07 16.81 -11.01
N THR A 324 -10.57 18.02 -11.18
CA THR A 324 -11.29 19.07 -11.92
C THR A 324 -10.34 19.97 -12.70
N HIS A 325 -10.89 20.64 -13.71
CA HIS A 325 -10.23 21.71 -14.46
C HIS A 325 -10.91 23.08 -14.23
N TYR A 326 -12.01 23.13 -13.48
CA TYR A 326 -12.78 24.36 -13.23
C TYR A 326 -12.10 25.27 -12.20
N PRO A 327 -11.79 26.54 -12.54
CA PRO A 327 -11.24 27.52 -11.60
C PRO A 327 -12.13 27.76 -10.37
N GLU A 328 -13.45 27.69 -10.54
CA GLU A 328 -14.44 27.90 -9.47
C GLU A 328 -14.27 26.89 -8.34
N LEU A 329 -13.97 25.63 -8.67
CA LEU A 329 -13.69 24.60 -7.67
C LEU A 329 -12.37 24.86 -6.95
N LYS A 330 -11.35 25.42 -7.63
CA LYS A 330 -10.09 25.82 -6.96
C LYS A 330 -10.36 26.84 -5.85
N ILE A 331 -11.21 27.83 -6.13
CA ILE A 331 -11.60 28.86 -5.16
C ILE A 331 -12.41 28.25 -4.02
N TYR A 332 -13.34 27.34 -4.33
CA TYR A 332 -14.14 26.63 -3.34
C TYR A 332 -13.29 25.91 -2.29
N ALA A 333 -12.25 25.18 -2.72
CA ALA A 333 -11.35 24.47 -1.79
C ALA A 333 -10.59 25.41 -0.85
N SER A 334 -10.27 26.64 -1.28
CA SER A 334 -9.56 27.60 -0.44
C SER A 334 -10.48 28.33 0.55
N GLN A 335 -11.79 28.38 0.29
CA GLN A 335 -12.76 29.12 1.11
C GLN A 335 -13.60 28.22 2.01
N THR A 336 -13.59 26.91 1.78
CA THR A 336 -14.46 25.96 2.48
C THR A 336 -13.67 25.14 3.49
N GLU A 337 -14.10 25.15 4.74
CA GLU A 337 -13.51 24.33 5.80
C GLU A 337 -13.69 22.83 5.50
N GLY A 338 -12.62 22.04 5.70
CA GLY A 338 -12.59 20.61 5.41
C GLY A 338 -12.38 20.25 3.93
N ALA A 339 -12.23 21.25 3.05
CA ALA A 339 -11.81 21.07 1.67
C ALA A 339 -10.39 21.61 1.46
N VAL A 340 -9.60 20.95 0.62
CA VAL A 340 -8.28 21.44 0.21
C VAL A 340 -8.03 21.24 -1.28
N ASN A 341 -7.21 22.11 -1.84
CA ASN A 341 -6.66 21.90 -3.16
C ASN A 341 -5.50 20.92 -3.09
N ALA A 342 -5.34 20.11 -4.13
CA ALA A 342 -4.12 19.37 -4.41
C ALA A 342 -3.72 19.66 -5.85
N SER A 343 -2.41 19.72 -6.11
CA SER A 343 -1.88 19.88 -7.46
C SER A 343 -0.91 18.77 -7.77
N LEU A 344 -0.98 18.27 -9.00
CA LEU A 344 0.07 17.41 -9.54
C LEU A 344 1.12 18.26 -10.21
N LEU A 345 2.36 18.09 -9.78
CA LEU A 345 3.49 18.77 -10.37
C LEU A 345 3.77 18.23 -11.78
N PHE A 346 4.14 19.14 -12.68
CA PHE A 346 4.43 18.86 -14.09
C PHE A 346 5.76 19.52 -14.43
N ASP A 347 6.70 18.72 -14.91
CA ASP A 347 7.99 19.24 -15.33
C ASP A 347 7.86 19.81 -16.74
N VAL A 348 7.91 21.15 -16.81
CA VAL A 348 7.82 21.92 -18.05
C VAL A 348 9.06 21.71 -18.93
N GLU A 349 10.20 21.32 -18.35
CA GLU A 349 11.40 21.01 -19.11
C GLU A 349 11.33 19.64 -19.78
N THR A 350 10.93 18.60 -19.05
CA THR A 350 10.84 17.26 -19.65
C THR A 350 9.50 16.99 -20.35
N LEU A 351 8.53 17.89 -20.21
CA LEU A 351 7.12 17.69 -20.61
C LEU A 351 6.51 16.42 -20.00
N SER A 352 7.01 16.01 -18.84
CA SER A 352 6.58 14.79 -18.17
C SER A 352 5.84 15.10 -16.86
N PRO A 353 4.75 14.38 -16.55
CA PRO A 353 4.14 14.43 -15.23
C PRO A 353 5.15 13.92 -14.20
N THR A 354 5.37 14.67 -13.13
CA THR A 354 6.19 14.18 -12.02
C THR A 354 5.36 13.28 -11.09
N TYR A 355 4.03 13.25 -11.25
CA TYR A 355 3.06 12.52 -10.40
C TYR A 355 3.20 12.83 -8.90
N GLU A 356 3.92 13.89 -8.54
CA GLU A 356 4.03 14.35 -7.17
C GLU A 356 2.83 15.23 -6.86
N MET A 357 2.05 14.81 -5.87
CA MET A 357 0.87 15.53 -5.42
C MET A 357 1.25 16.40 -4.24
N SER A 358 1.15 17.71 -4.43
CA SER A 358 1.27 18.67 -3.33
C SER A 358 -0.13 19.04 -2.83
N ILE A 359 -0.41 18.71 -1.58
CA ILE A 359 -1.69 19.01 -0.92
C ILE A 359 -1.61 20.40 -0.29
N GLY A 360 -2.67 21.18 -0.44
CA GLY A 360 -2.78 22.58 -0.04
C GLY A 360 -2.33 23.57 -1.10
N ILE A 361 -1.87 23.12 -2.27
CA ILE A 361 -1.41 23.97 -3.36
C ILE A 361 -2.31 23.77 -4.59
N PRO A 362 -2.97 24.82 -5.12
CA PRO A 362 -3.64 24.75 -6.42
C PRO A 362 -2.62 24.81 -7.56
N GLY A 363 -2.80 23.97 -8.58
CA GLY A 363 -1.86 23.85 -9.70
C GLY A 363 -1.99 25.00 -10.70
N ARG A 364 -0.85 25.45 -11.23
CA ARG A 364 -0.78 26.46 -12.32
C ARG A 364 -1.23 25.85 -13.65
N SER A 365 -1.87 26.67 -14.48
CA SER A 365 -2.29 26.29 -15.84
C SER A 365 -1.10 26.41 -16.81
N ASN A 366 -0.27 25.35 -16.94
CA ASN A 366 0.95 25.38 -17.76
C ASN A 366 0.75 25.29 -19.29
N ALA A 367 -0.46 25.54 -19.79
CA ALA A 367 -0.82 25.33 -21.20
C ALA A 367 0.06 26.15 -22.17
N PHE A 368 0.33 27.42 -21.87
CA PHE A 368 1.17 28.28 -22.70
C PHE A 368 2.65 27.86 -22.70
N ALA A 369 3.17 27.45 -21.54
CA ALA A 369 4.54 26.99 -21.43
C ALA A 369 4.77 25.68 -22.22
N ILE A 370 3.77 24.78 -22.19
CA ILE A 370 3.77 23.55 -23.00
C ILE A 370 3.69 23.90 -24.49
N ALA A 371 2.76 24.77 -24.90
CA ALA A 371 2.58 25.17 -26.30
C ALA A 371 3.85 25.83 -26.89
N ARG A 372 4.52 26.70 -26.12
CA ARG A 372 5.82 27.29 -26.48
C ARG A 372 6.87 26.23 -26.73
N ARG A 373 6.96 25.22 -25.86
CA ARG A 373 7.96 24.14 -25.99
C ARG A 373 7.65 23.18 -27.13
N LEU A 374 6.38 22.98 -27.46
CA LEU A 374 5.95 22.24 -28.65
C LEU A 374 6.20 23.00 -29.96
N GLY A 375 6.72 24.23 -29.89
CA GLY A 375 7.11 25.03 -31.05
C GLY A 375 5.98 25.91 -31.61
N LEU A 376 4.96 26.23 -30.81
CA LEU A 376 3.95 27.22 -31.20
C LEU A 376 4.59 28.60 -31.32
N ASP A 377 4.25 29.33 -32.37
CA ASP A 377 4.80 30.65 -32.66
C ASP A 377 4.53 31.65 -31.52
N GLU A 378 5.56 32.42 -31.12
CA GLU A 378 5.46 33.38 -30.02
C GLU A 378 4.41 34.46 -30.28
N THR A 379 4.18 34.86 -31.54
CA THR A 379 3.15 35.86 -31.86
C THR A 379 1.74 35.35 -31.58
N ILE A 380 1.49 34.06 -31.82
CA ILE A 380 0.21 33.40 -31.51
C ILE A 380 0.05 33.26 -29.99
N LEU A 381 1.12 32.92 -29.27
CA LEU A 381 1.12 32.82 -27.81
C LEU A 381 0.85 34.18 -27.16
N ASP A 382 1.52 35.23 -27.63
CA ASP A 382 1.34 36.60 -27.16
C ASP A 382 -0.07 37.12 -27.41
N GLU A 383 -0.66 36.77 -28.56
CA GLU A 383 -2.04 37.10 -28.87
C GLU A 383 -3.03 36.31 -28.01
N ALA A 384 -2.81 35.00 -27.82
CA ALA A 384 -3.64 34.15 -26.97
C ALA A 384 -3.61 34.56 -25.48
N MET A 385 -2.45 34.98 -24.97
CA MET A 385 -2.31 35.50 -23.60
C MET A 385 -3.14 36.77 -23.36
N ARG A 386 -3.40 37.57 -24.40
CA ARG A 386 -4.27 38.77 -24.31
C ARG A 386 -5.77 38.43 -24.22
N PHE A 387 -6.18 37.25 -24.67
CA PHE A 387 -7.58 36.81 -24.62
C PHE A 387 -7.99 36.18 -23.29
N VAL A 388 -7.03 35.64 -22.52
CA VAL A 388 -7.29 35.17 -21.17
C VAL A 388 -7.53 36.39 -20.28
N GLY A 389 -8.75 36.52 -19.75
CA GLY A 389 -9.20 37.70 -19.02
C GLY A 389 -8.33 38.04 -17.81
N VAL A 390 -8.28 39.34 -17.48
CA VAL A 390 -7.47 39.92 -16.38
C VAL A 390 -7.73 39.23 -15.03
N ASP A 391 -8.95 38.76 -14.78
CA ASP A 391 -9.33 38.11 -13.53
C ASP A 391 -8.74 36.69 -13.37
N SER A 392 -8.59 35.94 -14.47
CA SER A 392 -7.96 34.61 -14.47
C SER A 392 -6.45 34.70 -14.25
N HIS A 393 -5.81 35.69 -14.88
CA HIS A 393 -4.37 35.93 -14.72
C HIS A 393 -4.04 36.43 -13.31
N GLN A 394 -4.85 37.32 -12.74
CA GLN A 394 -4.64 37.78 -11.35
C GLN A 394 -4.74 36.64 -10.34
N ALA A 395 -5.67 35.70 -10.53
CA ALA A 395 -5.79 34.54 -9.66
C ALA A 395 -4.56 33.62 -9.78
N ASP A 396 -4.12 33.28 -11.00
CA ASP A 396 -2.94 32.43 -11.20
C ASP A 396 -1.64 33.12 -10.73
N ASP A 397 -1.51 34.45 -10.87
CA ASP A 397 -0.36 35.23 -10.36
C ASP A 397 -0.35 35.31 -8.82
N LEU A 398 -1.52 35.54 -8.18
CA LEU A 398 -1.64 35.49 -6.72
C LEU A 398 -1.28 34.10 -6.20
N LEU A 399 -1.78 33.05 -6.83
CA LEU A 399 -1.43 31.67 -6.48
C LEU A 399 0.06 31.39 -6.69
N GLY A 400 0.65 31.94 -7.75
CA GLY A 400 2.09 31.85 -8.00
C GLY A 400 2.92 32.51 -6.91
N SER A 401 2.56 33.73 -6.52
CA SER A 401 3.26 34.43 -5.43
C SER A 401 3.09 33.73 -4.08
N ILE A 402 1.93 33.12 -3.80
CA ILE A 402 1.70 32.32 -2.59
C ILE A 402 2.59 31.06 -2.59
N GLN A 403 2.72 30.38 -3.73
CA GLN A 403 3.62 29.22 -3.87
C GLN A 403 5.07 29.61 -3.61
N ASP A 404 5.56 30.65 -4.29
CA ASP A 404 6.95 31.10 -4.15
C ASP A 404 7.26 31.49 -2.70
N LEU A 405 6.31 32.12 -2.00
CA LEU A 405 6.44 32.48 -0.59
C LEU A 405 6.46 31.25 0.31
N ARG A 406 5.65 30.23 0.01
CA ARG A 406 5.59 28.98 0.77
C ARG A 406 6.85 28.13 0.59
N ASP A 407 7.35 28.00 -0.63
CA ASP A 407 8.60 27.28 -0.92
C ASP A 407 9.78 27.94 -0.18
N GLN A 408 9.80 29.28 -0.11
CA GLN A 408 10.74 30.02 0.71
C GLN A 408 10.58 29.69 2.20
N MET A 409 9.33 29.65 2.71
CA MET A 409 9.06 29.29 4.10
C MET A 409 9.48 27.85 4.42
N GLU A 410 9.21 26.89 3.55
CA GLU A 410 9.63 25.49 3.75
C GLU A 410 11.15 25.34 3.73
N ALA A 411 11.84 26.04 2.82
CA ALA A 411 13.29 26.08 2.77
C ALA A 411 13.89 26.71 4.04
N GLU A 412 13.28 27.80 4.53
CA GLU A 412 13.69 28.47 5.77
C GLU A 412 13.42 27.60 7.00
N GLU A 413 12.28 26.89 7.05
CA GLU A 413 11.95 25.98 8.14
C GLU A 413 12.90 24.77 8.16
N ALA A 414 13.23 24.21 6.99
CA ALA A 414 14.21 23.15 6.85
C ALA A 414 15.62 23.60 7.32
N ALA A 415 16.04 24.80 6.93
CA ALA A 415 17.30 25.41 7.37
C ALA A 415 17.31 25.62 8.89
N THR A 416 16.21 26.14 9.44
CA THR A 416 16.04 26.37 10.89
C THR A 416 16.10 25.07 11.67
N ARG A 417 15.43 24.01 11.19
CA ARG A 417 15.45 22.69 11.82
C ARG A 417 16.86 22.07 11.80
N LEU A 418 17.62 22.29 10.73
CA LEU A 418 19.02 21.85 10.64
C LEU A 418 19.91 22.63 11.61
N ALA A 419 19.73 23.95 11.70
CA ALA A 419 20.45 24.82 12.63
C ALA A 419 20.15 24.46 14.10
N GLN A 420 18.89 24.16 14.44
CA GLN A 420 18.51 23.68 15.77
C GLN A 420 19.21 22.37 16.13
N ARG A 421 19.23 21.38 15.24
CA ARG A 421 19.95 20.13 15.47
C ARG A 421 21.44 20.34 15.67
N GLN A 422 22.06 21.26 14.94
CA GLN A 422 23.47 21.62 15.12
C GLN A 422 23.71 22.32 16.47
N ALA A 423 22.79 23.21 16.88
CA ALA A 423 22.84 23.90 18.16
C ALA A 423 22.68 22.92 19.33
N GLU A 424 21.75 21.97 19.25
CA GLU A 424 21.57 20.90 20.25
C GLU A 424 22.83 20.05 20.39
N LYS A 425 23.37 19.55 19.28
CA LYS A 425 24.64 18.80 19.31
C LYS A 425 25.79 19.59 19.93
N SER A 426 25.89 20.88 19.60
CA SER A 426 26.92 21.76 20.16
C SER A 426 26.71 21.99 21.66
N ARG A 427 25.46 22.13 22.10
CA ARG A 427 25.10 22.29 23.50
C ARG A 427 25.43 21.05 24.32
N ASP A 428 25.11 19.88 23.80
CA ASP A 428 25.39 18.60 24.47
C ASP A 428 26.91 18.39 24.60
N LEU A 429 27.67 18.67 23.54
CA LEU A 429 29.14 18.65 23.57
C LEU A 429 29.73 19.64 24.61
N LEU A 430 29.17 20.85 24.70
CA LEU A 430 29.59 21.84 25.68
C LEU A 430 29.25 21.44 27.12
N GLN A 431 28.10 20.80 27.35
CA GLN A 431 27.74 20.25 28.65
C GLN A 431 28.70 19.14 29.08
N GLU A 432 29.07 18.24 28.16
CA GLU A 432 30.05 17.18 28.44
C GLU A 432 31.42 17.76 28.80
N ARG A 433 31.89 18.77 28.05
CA ARG A 433 33.14 19.48 28.38
C ARG A 433 33.08 20.23 29.71
N LEU A 434 31.95 20.86 30.03
CA LEU A 434 31.78 21.54 31.31
C LEU A 434 31.83 20.55 32.47
N ALA A 435 31.18 19.39 32.33
CA ALA A 435 31.24 18.32 33.32
C ALA A 435 32.67 17.82 33.53
N GLN A 436 33.44 17.62 32.45
CA GLN A 436 34.85 17.26 32.53
C GLN A 436 35.69 18.31 33.27
N ILE A 437 35.53 19.59 32.91
CA ILE A 437 36.25 20.70 33.57
C ILE A 437 35.89 20.78 35.06
N GLU A 438 34.61 20.56 35.40
CA GLU A 438 34.15 20.62 36.79
C GLU A 438 34.70 19.44 37.60
N GLN A 439 34.78 18.26 37.00
CA GLN A 439 35.43 17.09 37.60
C GLN A 439 36.93 17.30 37.80
N GLU A 440 37.66 17.77 36.78
CA GLU A 440 39.07 18.13 36.88
C GLU A 440 39.33 19.19 37.96
N ARG A 441 38.44 20.18 38.06
CA ARG A 441 38.51 21.20 39.10
C ARG A 441 38.37 20.60 40.50
N VAL A 442 37.41 19.70 40.70
CA VAL A 442 37.19 19.03 41.99
C VAL A 442 38.42 18.19 42.37
N GLU A 443 38.98 17.43 41.42
CA GLU A 443 40.19 16.63 41.62
C GLU A 443 41.40 17.51 41.99
N THR A 444 41.63 18.58 41.23
CA THR A 444 42.73 19.53 41.47
C THR A 444 42.60 20.19 42.85
N LEU A 445 41.38 20.56 43.26
CA LEU A 445 41.12 21.15 44.58
C LEU A 445 41.36 20.14 45.71
N ALA A 446 40.96 18.88 45.53
CA ALA A 446 41.19 17.82 46.49
C ALA A 446 42.70 17.53 46.65
N GLU A 447 43.45 17.50 45.54
CA GLU A 447 44.91 17.35 45.56
C GLU A 447 45.60 18.52 46.26
N ALA A 448 45.23 19.76 45.92
CA ALA A 448 45.77 20.96 46.54
C ALA A 448 45.50 20.98 48.06
N LYS A 449 44.28 20.61 48.48
CA LYS A 449 43.92 20.50 49.90
C LYS A 449 44.77 19.43 50.62
N ARG A 450 44.96 18.27 50.00
CA ARG A 450 45.77 17.19 50.56
C ARG A 450 47.25 17.57 50.67
N GLN A 451 47.78 18.34 49.73
CA GLN A 451 49.14 18.88 49.80
C GLN A 451 49.26 19.92 50.92
N ALA A 452 48.29 20.83 51.03
CA ALA A 452 48.26 21.84 52.09
C ALA A 452 48.18 21.21 53.49
N GLU A 453 47.36 20.18 53.68
CA GLU A 453 47.27 19.43 54.94
C GLU A 453 48.60 18.77 55.32
N LYS A 454 49.32 18.18 54.34
CA LYS A 454 50.65 17.60 54.57
C LYS A 454 51.69 18.64 54.96
N GLU A 455 51.72 19.79 54.28
CA GLU A 455 52.62 20.89 54.64
C GLU A 455 52.29 21.47 56.02
N LEU A 456 51.00 21.61 56.37
CA LEU A 456 50.56 22.02 57.71
C LEU A 456 51.00 21.04 58.80
N GLU A 457 50.90 19.73 58.56
CA GLU A 457 51.42 18.71 59.49
C GLU A 457 52.93 18.84 59.69
N LYS A 458 53.68 19.07 58.61
CA LYS A 458 55.14 19.25 58.65
C LYS A 458 55.51 20.50 59.45
N ILE A 459 54.85 21.63 59.19
CA ILE A 459 55.04 22.88 59.95
C ILE A 459 54.67 22.68 61.43
N ARG A 460 53.58 21.95 61.74
CA ARG A 460 53.20 21.63 63.13
C ARG A 460 54.25 20.77 63.84
N LEU A 461 54.86 19.82 63.15
CA LEU A 461 55.95 19.00 63.67
C LEU A 461 57.20 19.85 63.96
N GLU A 462 57.58 20.73 63.04
CA GLU A 462 58.69 21.67 63.21
C GLU A 462 58.42 22.64 64.38
N LEU A 463 57.22 23.22 64.46
CA LEU A 463 56.81 24.06 65.60
C LEU A 463 56.86 23.29 66.93
N ARG A 464 56.46 22.02 66.96
CA ARG A 464 56.57 21.18 68.18
C ARG A 464 58.04 20.93 68.56
N GLN A 465 58.93 20.75 67.60
CA GLN A 465 60.36 20.61 67.85
C GLN A 465 60.96 21.91 68.38
N VAL A 466 60.66 23.05 67.74
CA VAL A 466 61.08 24.38 68.21
C VAL A 466 60.53 24.66 69.61
N ARG A 467 59.24 24.36 69.86
CA ARG A 467 58.62 24.56 71.19
C ARG A 467 59.20 23.64 72.25
N ARG A 468 59.69 22.44 71.89
CA ARG A 468 60.47 21.57 72.80
C ARG A 468 61.86 22.17 73.09
N GLN A 469 62.57 22.64 72.07
CA GLN A 469 63.87 23.31 72.24
C GLN A 469 63.75 24.58 73.12
N ILE A 470 62.64 25.32 73.01
CA ILE A 470 62.35 26.49 73.85
C ILE A 470 61.92 26.08 75.26
N ARG A 471 61.35 24.88 75.47
CA ARG A 471 60.97 24.37 76.80
C ARG A 471 62.18 23.91 77.61
N ASP A 472 63.21 23.39 76.93
CA ASP A 472 64.47 22.99 77.55
C ASP A 472 65.40 24.20 77.80
N ALA A 473 65.12 25.35 77.17
CA ALA A 473 65.77 26.62 77.47
C ALA A 473 65.03 27.36 78.60
N GLU A 474 65.59 27.30 79.81
CA GLU A 474 65.11 28.03 80.98
C GLU A 474 64.96 29.54 80.71
N SER A 475 63.72 30.03 80.70
CA SER A 475 63.33 31.33 81.29
C SER A 475 61.84 31.60 81.07
N ILE A 476 61.08 31.53 82.16
CA ILE A 476 59.62 31.68 82.24
C ILE A 476 59.11 33.07 81.75
N ASN A 477 59.99 34.04 81.51
CA ASN A 477 59.62 35.38 81.02
C ASN A 477 59.56 35.55 79.48
N ALA A 478 60.03 34.57 78.68
CA ALA A 478 59.88 34.61 77.22
C ALA A 478 58.55 33.99 76.73
N LEU A 479 57.95 33.10 77.52
CA LEU A 479 56.73 32.34 77.19
C LEU A 479 55.47 33.23 77.00
N LYS A 480 55.36 34.34 77.74
CA LYS A 480 54.21 35.26 77.63
C LYS A 480 54.24 36.13 76.37
N LYS A 481 55.42 36.38 75.78
CA LYS A 481 55.54 37.11 74.51
C LYS A 481 55.42 36.17 73.30
N ALA A 482 55.97 34.95 73.40
CA ALA A 482 55.89 33.97 72.32
C ALA A 482 54.48 33.36 72.16
N SER A 483 53.72 33.13 73.24
CA SER A 483 52.32 32.65 73.13
C SER A 483 51.44 33.64 72.38
N LYS A 484 51.54 34.94 72.71
CA LYS A 484 50.79 35.99 72.01
C LYS A 484 51.19 36.14 70.53
N ALA A 485 52.45 35.90 70.19
CA ALA A 485 52.91 35.95 68.80
C ALA A 485 52.47 34.72 67.98
N VAL A 486 52.33 33.56 68.63
CA VAL A 486 51.82 32.34 67.99
C VAL A 486 50.30 32.39 67.81
N ASP A 487 49.57 32.92 68.79
CA ASP A 487 48.11 33.12 68.70
C ASP A 487 47.78 34.12 67.57
N THR A 488 48.57 35.19 67.40
CA THR A 488 48.42 36.12 66.26
C THR A 488 48.80 35.50 64.91
N LEU A 489 49.76 34.56 64.86
CA LEU A 489 50.13 33.85 63.63
C LEU A 489 49.13 32.75 63.25
N GLU A 490 48.43 32.16 64.22
CA GLU A 490 47.30 31.26 63.97
C GLU A 490 46.07 32.05 63.47
N GLU A 491 45.84 33.28 63.95
CA GLU A 491 44.76 34.14 63.45
C GLU A 491 45.07 34.73 62.06
N GLU A 492 46.31 35.19 61.79
CA GLU A 492 46.68 35.77 60.48
C GLU A 492 46.75 34.74 59.33
N LYS A 493 47.12 33.47 59.60
CA LYS A 493 47.20 32.44 58.53
C LYS A 493 45.89 31.69 58.26
N VAL A 494 44.92 31.73 59.17
CA VAL A 494 43.58 31.18 58.90
C VAL A 494 42.80 32.06 57.91
N GLU A 495 43.13 33.35 57.82
CA GLU A 495 42.57 34.26 56.81
C GLU A 495 43.10 33.99 55.39
N GLU A 496 44.29 33.42 55.23
CA GLU A 496 44.90 33.11 53.91
C GLU A 496 44.40 31.80 53.26
N LEU A 497 43.53 31.03 53.92
CA LEU A 497 42.94 29.78 53.38
C LEU A 497 41.54 29.95 52.78
N GLN A 498 41.11 31.18 52.51
CA GLN A 498 39.92 31.39 51.67
C GLN A 498 40.33 31.24 50.19
N PRO A 499 39.65 30.37 49.41
CA PRO A 499 39.93 30.28 47.99
C PRO A 499 39.68 31.66 47.36
N ALA A 500 40.71 32.21 46.71
CA ALA A 500 40.60 33.47 45.99
C ALA A 500 39.38 33.42 45.06
N PRO A 501 38.52 34.46 45.02
CA PRO A 501 37.37 34.46 44.15
C PRO A 501 37.85 34.27 42.71
N ALA A 502 37.33 33.24 42.05
CA ALA A 502 37.60 32.98 40.66
C ALA A 502 37.37 34.28 39.87
N LYS A 503 38.42 34.81 39.22
CA LYS A 503 38.30 35.96 38.33
C LYS A 503 37.24 35.59 37.28
N SER A 504 36.09 36.25 37.36
CA SER A 504 35.00 36.08 36.42
C SER A 504 35.38 36.69 35.07
N THR A 505 36.10 35.94 34.24
CA THR A 505 36.43 36.33 32.86
C THR A 505 35.26 36.05 31.90
N GLN A 506 34.00 36.26 32.32
CA GLN A 506 32.83 35.96 31.48
C GLN A 506 31.97 37.18 31.09
N THR A 507 32.24 38.39 31.57
CA THR A 507 31.38 39.54 31.23
C THR A 507 31.82 40.31 29.97
N ALA A 508 33.01 40.05 29.42
CA ALA A 508 33.52 40.77 28.25
C ALA A 508 33.11 40.15 26.89
N THR A 509 32.89 38.84 26.82
CA THR A 509 32.62 38.14 25.55
C THR A 509 31.16 38.25 25.14
N VAL A 510 30.21 38.26 26.09
CA VAL A 510 28.77 38.37 25.81
C VAL A 510 28.40 39.76 25.28
N ARG A 511 29.12 40.82 25.70
CA ARG A 511 28.87 42.20 25.21
C ARG A 511 29.41 42.44 23.79
N LYS A 512 30.35 41.62 23.31
CA LYS A 512 30.87 41.68 21.94
C LYS A 512 29.99 40.94 20.92
N LEU A 513 29.30 39.87 21.34
CA LEU A 513 28.36 39.13 20.48
C LEU A 513 27.02 39.85 20.25
N ARG A 514 26.56 40.69 21.20
CA ARG A 514 25.38 41.54 20.97
C ARG A 514 25.58 42.67 19.96
N LYS A 515 26.83 43.02 19.63
CA LYS A 515 27.14 44.09 18.65
C LYS A 515 27.34 43.58 17.22
N SER A 516 27.34 42.26 17.00
CA SER A 516 27.51 41.65 15.67
C SER A 516 26.21 41.07 15.10
N LEU A 517 25.06 41.33 15.73
CA LEU A 517 23.73 40.90 15.29
C LEU A 517 22.82 42.08 14.85
N GLU A 518 23.38 43.28 14.74
CA GLU A 518 22.72 44.43 14.10
C GLU A 518 23.41 44.74 12.76
N VAL A 519 23.32 43.84 11.77
CA VAL A 519 23.42 44.19 10.35
C VAL A 519 22.69 43.10 9.54
N GLY A 520 21.67 43.49 8.78
CA GLY A 520 21.00 42.68 7.76
C GLY A 520 19.52 42.58 7.99
#